data_AF-A0A7C3U536-F1
#
_entry.id   AF-A0A7C3U536-F1
#
_cell.length_a   1.000
_cell.length_b   1.000
_cell.length_c   1.000
_cell.angle_alpha   90.00
_cell.angle_beta   90.00
_cell.angle_gamma   90.00
#
_symmetry.space_group_name_H-M   'P 1'
#
loop_
_entity.id
_entity.type
_entity.pdbx_description
1 polymer ?
#
loop_
_entity_poly.entity_id
_entity_poly.type
_entity_poly.pdbx_seq_one_letter_code
_entity_poly.pdbx_strand_id
1 'polypeptide(L)'
;MRMVQRVARERVRSLAVPLGVAVLCLSLVLGGLLLIIHRSTKASPIHLRSEDIAPALSLRTLAGDADSAILDEALEEGKLETALATLYYSTSLSDRERVNYYLTLGQKFAAEGHKDRAFFAYAQATSILLLSAEPFDEYKANAHLQVGKSQAALGDRTNAERNFDYAYTIARYSPYVPEAQRHFILSNLASEYKTLGLDRKSDESTRAQTNLPPTVAAPA
;
A
#
# COMPACT_ATOMS: atom_id res chain seq x y z
N MET A 1 -46.69 -52.53 -16.00
CA MET A 1 -46.02 -51.34 -16.55
C MET A 1 -45.65 -50.23 -15.55
N ARG A 2 -46.27 -50.10 -14.36
CA ARG A 2 -45.92 -49.05 -13.38
C ARG A 2 -44.64 -49.31 -12.55
N MET A 3 -44.16 -50.55 -12.48
CA MET A 3 -43.00 -50.93 -11.66
C MET A 3 -41.64 -50.59 -12.32
N VAL A 4 -41.57 -50.63 -13.65
CA VAL A 4 -40.34 -50.31 -14.43
C VAL A 4 -40.01 -48.81 -14.38
N GLN A 5 -41.02 -47.93 -14.31
CA GLN A 5 -40.82 -46.48 -14.24
C GLN A 5 -40.28 -45.99 -12.88
N ARG A 6 -40.51 -46.74 -11.78
CA ARG A 6 -39.95 -46.37 -10.45
C ARG A 6 -38.45 -46.63 -10.37
N VAL A 7 -37.98 -47.77 -10.86
CA VAL A 7 -36.56 -48.15 -10.84
C VAL A 7 -35.70 -47.22 -11.70
N ALA A 8 -36.23 -46.74 -12.83
CA ALA A 8 -35.54 -45.77 -13.69
C ALA A 8 -35.34 -44.40 -13.02
N ARG A 9 -36.33 -43.90 -12.26
CA ARG A 9 -36.23 -42.62 -11.54
C ARG A 9 -35.27 -42.67 -10.37
N GLU A 10 -35.19 -43.80 -9.67
CA GLU A 10 -34.23 -43.99 -8.56
C GLU A 10 -32.79 -44.04 -9.05
N ARG A 11 -32.51 -44.70 -10.19
CA ARG A 11 -31.17 -44.72 -10.80
C ARG A 11 -30.72 -43.36 -11.33
N VAL A 12 -31.64 -42.57 -11.89
CA VAL A 12 -31.34 -41.20 -12.34
C VAL A 12 -31.05 -40.27 -11.16
N ARG A 13 -31.79 -40.42 -10.04
CA ARG A 13 -31.49 -39.67 -8.80
C ARG A 13 -30.19 -40.12 -8.13
N SER A 14 -29.84 -41.41 -8.15
CA SER A 14 -28.60 -41.90 -7.54
C SER A 14 -27.34 -41.48 -8.30
N LEU A 15 -27.45 -41.16 -9.60
CA LEU A 15 -26.35 -40.65 -10.42
C LEU A 15 -26.24 -39.11 -10.42
N ALA A 16 -27.36 -38.40 -10.21
CA ALA A 16 -27.37 -36.94 -10.20
C ALA A 16 -26.65 -36.32 -8.99
N VAL A 17 -26.73 -36.97 -7.82
CA VAL A 17 -26.08 -36.50 -6.59
C VAL A 17 -24.54 -36.51 -6.68
N PRO A 18 -23.87 -37.61 -7.08
CA PRO A 18 -22.41 -37.62 -7.20
C PRO A 18 -21.91 -36.67 -8.29
N LEU A 19 -22.67 -36.48 -9.38
CA LEU A 19 -22.32 -35.54 -10.45
C LEU A 19 -22.35 -34.08 -9.96
N GLY A 20 -23.37 -33.71 -9.17
CA GLY A 20 -23.46 -32.37 -8.59
C GLY A 20 -22.32 -32.07 -7.61
N VAL A 21 -21.93 -33.06 -6.79
CA VAL A 21 -20.79 -32.93 -5.87
C VAL A 21 -19.47 -32.80 -6.63
N ALA A 22 -19.27 -33.57 -7.70
CA ALA A 22 -18.07 -33.48 -8.53
C ALA A 22 -17.92 -32.09 -9.18
N VAL A 23 -18.99 -31.51 -9.71
CA VAL A 23 -18.99 -30.15 -10.29
C VAL A 23 -18.69 -29.09 -9.22
N LEU A 24 -19.26 -29.23 -8.02
CA LEU A 24 -19.00 -28.31 -6.91
C LEU A 24 -17.52 -28.37 -6.48
N CYS A 25 -16.96 -29.57 -6.29
CA CYS A 25 -15.54 -29.74 -5.97
C CYS A 25 -14.63 -29.16 -7.06
N LEU A 26 -14.96 -29.38 -8.34
CA LEU A 26 -14.18 -28.84 -9.45
C LEU A 26 -14.19 -27.31 -9.45
N SER A 27 -15.35 -26.69 -9.20
CA SER A 27 -15.48 -25.23 -9.12
C SER A 27 -14.69 -24.61 -7.97
N LEU A 28 -14.65 -25.28 -6.80
CA LEU A 28 -13.86 -24.85 -5.65
C LEU A 28 -12.35 -24.97 -5.91
N VAL A 29 -11.91 -26.07 -6.53
CA VAL A 29 -10.49 -26.25 -6.90
C VAL A 29 -10.07 -25.22 -7.94
N LEU A 30 -10.88 -25.00 -8.98
CA LEU A 30 -10.59 -24.04 -10.04
C LEU A 30 -10.61 -22.59 -9.54
N GLY A 31 -11.57 -22.25 -8.67
CA GLY A 31 -11.65 -20.95 -8.00
C GLY A 31 -10.48 -20.70 -7.05
N GLY A 32 -10.07 -21.73 -6.29
CA GLY A 32 -8.88 -21.66 -5.43
C GLY A 32 -7.59 -21.50 -6.23
N LEU A 33 -7.46 -22.21 -7.36
CA LEU A 33 -6.30 -22.10 -8.24
C LEU A 33 -6.22 -20.72 -8.90
N LEU A 34 -7.35 -20.15 -9.33
CA LEU A 34 -7.42 -18.78 -9.84
C LEU A 34 -7.03 -17.74 -8.80
N LEU A 35 -7.44 -17.92 -7.54
CA LEU A 35 -7.03 -17.04 -6.44
C LEU A 35 -5.53 -17.11 -6.14
N ILE A 36 -4.93 -18.32 -6.23
CA ILE A 36 -3.49 -18.51 -6.03
C ILE A 36 -2.69 -17.87 -7.18
N ILE A 37 -3.11 -18.09 -8.43
CA ILE A 37 -2.46 -17.50 -9.60
C ILE A 37 -2.57 -15.97 -9.58
N HIS A 38 -3.72 -15.42 -9.20
CA HIS A 38 -3.90 -13.97 -9.11
C HIS A 38 -3.11 -13.33 -7.95
N ARG A 39 -2.91 -14.05 -6.85
CA ARG A 39 -2.03 -13.60 -5.76
C ARG A 39 -0.54 -13.68 -6.12
N SER A 40 -0.13 -14.64 -6.96
CA SER A 40 1.28 -14.91 -7.22
C SER A 40 1.95 -13.89 -8.15
N THR A 41 1.20 -13.01 -8.83
CA THR A 41 1.77 -12.22 -9.94
C THR A 41 2.53 -10.95 -9.57
N LYS A 42 2.58 -10.43 -8.32
CA LYS A 42 3.27 -9.13 -8.08
C LYS A 42 3.92 -8.97 -6.70
N ALA A 43 4.96 -9.75 -6.44
CA ALA A 43 6.03 -9.32 -5.54
C ALA A 43 7.36 -9.84 -6.10
N SER A 44 7.74 -9.37 -7.28
CA SER A 44 9.10 -9.59 -7.77
C SER A 44 10.05 -8.85 -6.82
N PRO A 45 11.11 -9.50 -6.31
CA PRO A 45 12.15 -8.78 -5.59
C PRO A 45 12.65 -7.64 -6.47
N ILE A 46 12.91 -6.48 -5.86
CA ILE A 46 13.39 -5.34 -6.64
C ILE A 46 14.75 -5.67 -7.23
N HIS A 47 14.86 -5.54 -8.55
CA HIS A 47 16.14 -5.67 -9.23
C HIS A 47 16.73 -4.26 -9.31
N LEU A 48 17.81 -3.99 -8.56
CA LEU A 48 18.56 -2.75 -8.74
C LEU A 48 19.24 -2.79 -10.12
N ARG A 49 19.21 -1.68 -10.84
CA ARG A 49 19.89 -1.52 -12.12
C ARG A 49 21.31 -1.08 -11.83
N SER A 50 22.21 -2.03 -11.66
CA SER A 50 23.61 -1.76 -11.30
C SER A 50 24.30 -0.81 -12.28
N GLU A 51 23.88 -0.83 -13.54
CA GLU A 51 24.34 0.07 -14.61
C GLU A 51 23.96 1.54 -14.40
N ASP A 52 22.89 1.82 -13.66
CA ASP A 52 22.38 3.17 -13.38
C ASP A 52 22.86 3.70 -12.01
N ILE A 53 23.60 2.88 -11.25
CA ILE A 53 24.19 3.27 -9.96
C ILE A 53 25.50 4.01 -10.23
N ALA A 54 25.60 5.25 -9.73
CA ALA A 54 26.81 6.05 -9.75
C ALA A 54 27.80 5.51 -8.69
N PRO A 55 28.86 4.78 -9.09
CA PRO A 55 29.66 4.03 -8.13
C PRO A 55 30.39 4.96 -7.15
N ALA A 56 30.88 6.10 -7.66
CA ALA A 56 31.59 7.09 -6.86
C ALA A 56 30.75 7.61 -5.68
N LEU A 57 29.45 7.85 -5.90
CA LEU A 57 28.53 8.25 -4.83
C LEU A 57 28.24 7.09 -3.87
N SER A 58 27.93 5.90 -4.40
CA SER A 58 27.59 4.74 -3.56
C SER A 58 28.72 4.28 -2.63
N LEU A 59 29.99 4.44 -3.06
CA LEU A 59 31.15 4.03 -2.26
C LEU A 59 31.42 4.98 -1.09
N ARG A 60 30.81 6.17 -1.05
CA ARG A 60 30.99 7.12 0.04
C ARG A 60 30.42 6.63 1.36
N THR A 61 29.36 5.81 1.33
CA THR A 61 28.87 5.13 2.54
C THR A 61 29.97 4.26 3.16
N LEU A 62 30.79 3.59 2.33
CA LEU A 62 31.93 2.79 2.80
C LEU A 62 33.11 3.65 3.29
N ALA A 63 33.19 4.90 2.83
CA ALA A 63 34.15 5.89 3.32
C ALA A 63 33.72 6.55 4.65
N GLY A 64 32.51 6.25 5.13
CA GLY A 64 31.98 6.75 6.40
C GLY A 64 31.10 8.01 6.29
N ASP A 65 30.77 8.45 5.07
CA ASP A 65 29.82 9.54 4.88
C ASP A 65 28.41 9.12 5.32
N ALA A 66 27.62 10.09 5.80
CA ALA A 66 26.25 9.82 6.24
C ALA A 66 25.34 9.46 5.06
N ASP A 67 24.51 8.41 5.24
CA ASP A 67 23.59 7.94 4.21
C ASP A 67 22.62 9.04 3.74
N SER A 68 22.14 9.89 4.65
CA SER A 68 21.25 11.02 4.33
C SER A 68 21.91 12.03 3.40
N ALA A 69 23.18 12.39 3.63
CA ALA A 69 23.91 13.31 2.76
C ALA A 69 24.09 12.74 1.35
N ILE A 70 24.40 11.44 1.25
CA ILE A 70 24.53 10.75 -0.04
C ILE A 70 23.18 10.67 -0.76
N LEU A 71 22.10 10.43 -0.02
CA LEU A 71 20.74 10.40 -0.57
C LEU A 71 20.32 11.76 -1.11
N ASP A 72 20.53 12.83 -0.34
CA ASP A 72 20.20 14.20 -0.75
C ASP A 72 20.94 14.56 -2.05
N GLU A 73 22.25 14.34 -2.10
CA GLU A 73 23.08 14.59 -3.27
C GLU A 73 22.65 13.74 -4.48
N ALA A 74 22.41 12.45 -4.29
CA ALA A 74 21.94 11.58 -5.38
C ALA A 74 20.55 11.99 -5.90
N LEU A 75 19.64 12.47 -5.04
CA LEU A 75 18.33 12.97 -5.44
C LEU A 75 18.42 14.32 -6.15
N GLU A 76 19.34 15.19 -5.76
CA GLU A 76 19.61 16.48 -6.40
C GLU A 76 20.21 16.29 -7.79
N GLU A 77 21.15 15.35 -7.95
CA GLU A 77 21.79 15.02 -9.24
C GLU A 77 20.92 14.15 -10.17
N GLY A 78 19.72 13.76 -9.75
CA GLY A 78 18.85 12.87 -10.52
C GLY A 78 19.38 11.43 -10.64
N LYS A 79 20.29 11.01 -9.76
CA LYS A 79 20.82 9.64 -9.69
C LYS A 79 19.87 8.73 -8.92
N LEU A 80 18.64 8.59 -9.43
CA LEU A 80 17.54 7.96 -8.69
C LEU A 80 17.83 6.51 -8.28
N GLU A 81 18.52 5.72 -9.12
CA GLU A 81 18.87 4.34 -8.76
C GLU A 81 20.00 4.25 -7.73
N THR A 82 20.89 5.25 -7.69
CA THR A 82 21.88 5.37 -6.62
C THR A 82 21.18 5.68 -5.31
N ALA A 83 20.29 6.67 -5.31
CA ALA A 83 19.49 7.01 -4.14
C ALA A 83 18.63 5.83 -3.66
N LEU A 84 18.00 5.09 -4.58
CA LEU A 84 17.24 3.89 -4.24
C LEU A 84 18.13 2.81 -3.61
N ALA A 85 19.30 2.54 -4.17
CA ALA A 85 20.23 1.55 -3.63
C ALA A 85 20.73 1.95 -2.23
N THR A 86 21.15 3.20 -2.06
CA THR A 86 21.58 3.73 -0.76
C THR A 86 20.46 3.61 0.27
N LEU A 87 19.23 4.03 -0.07
CA LEU A 87 18.09 3.95 0.84
C LEU A 87 17.71 2.51 1.21
N TYR A 88 17.77 1.61 0.23
CA TYR A 88 17.42 0.21 0.42
C TYR A 88 18.38 -0.50 1.39
N TYR A 89 19.67 -0.19 1.31
CA TYR A 89 20.70 -0.80 2.15
C TYR A 89 21.06 -0.01 3.41
N SER A 90 20.57 1.22 3.55
CA SER A 90 20.82 2.04 4.73
C SER A 90 20.27 1.38 6.00
N THR A 91 21.11 1.37 7.04
CA THR A 91 20.79 0.90 8.39
C THR A 91 20.83 2.02 9.43
N SER A 92 21.17 3.25 9.01
CA SER A 92 21.40 4.39 9.90
C SER A 92 20.20 5.33 10.01
N LEU A 93 19.28 5.28 9.04
CA LEU A 93 18.12 6.16 8.96
C LEU A 93 16.98 5.70 9.87
N SER A 94 16.30 6.65 10.52
CA SER A 94 15.03 6.44 11.22
C SER A 94 13.91 6.01 10.26
N ASP A 95 12.85 5.41 10.79
CA ASP A 95 11.70 5.01 9.95
C ASP A 95 11.07 6.24 9.29
N ARG A 96 11.04 7.37 10.01
CA ARG A 96 10.54 8.64 9.48
C ARG A 96 11.36 9.10 8.27
N GLU A 97 12.69 9.13 8.39
CA GLU A 97 13.57 9.51 7.28
C GLU A 97 13.40 8.57 6.09
N ARG A 98 13.34 7.26 6.33
CA ARG A 98 13.16 6.28 5.26
C ARG A 98 11.85 6.48 4.52
N VAL A 99 10.74 6.73 5.22
CA VAL A 99 9.44 7.04 4.60
C VAL A 99 9.52 8.30 3.74
N ASN A 100 10.14 9.37 4.25
CA ASN A 100 10.31 10.62 3.50
C ASN A 100 11.12 10.40 2.21
N TYR A 101 12.24 9.68 2.29
CA TYR A 101 13.05 9.38 1.11
C TYR A 101 12.32 8.50 0.10
N TYR A 102 11.59 7.47 0.54
CA TYR A 102 10.79 6.64 -0.35
C TYR A 102 9.65 7.41 -1.02
N LEU A 103 9.00 8.34 -0.30
CA LEU A 103 8.00 9.24 -0.88
C LEU A 103 8.62 10.12 -1.97
N THR A 104 9.76 10.75 -1.68
CA THR A 104 10.47 11.62 -2.64
C THR A 104 10.95 10.83 -3.87
N LEU A 105 11.55 9.65 -3.67
CA LEU A 105 11.93 8.75 -4.76
C LEU A 105 10.74 8.37 -5.61
N GLY A 106 9.62 7.99 -4.98
CA GLY A 106 8.39 7.64 -5.69
C GLY A 106 7.90 8.77 -6.59
N GLN A 107 7.96 10.02 -6.11
CA GLN A 107 7.57 11.20 -6.87
C GLN A 107 8.52 11.45 -8.05
N LYS A 108 9.84 11.37 -7.83
CA LYS A 108 10.84 11.56 -8.90
C LYS A 108 10.74 10.46 -9.96
N PHE A 109 10.64 9.19 -9.57
CA PHE A 109 10.43 8.10 -10.53
C PHE A 109 9.13 8.26 -11.31
N ALA A 110 8.04 8.70 -10.67
CA ALA A 110 6.78 8.97 -11.35
C ALA A 110 6.92 10.09 -12.39
N ALA A 111 7.63 11.17 -12.04
CA ALA A 111 7.88 12.30 -12.93
C ALA A 111 8.71 11.91 -14.16
N GLU A 112 9.65 10.97 -14.01
CA GLU A 112 10.46 10.42 -15.11
C GLU A 112 9.76 9.28 -15.88
N GLY A 113 8.51 8.96 -15.54
CA GLY A 113 7.75 7.90 -16.21
C GLY A 113 8.11 6.47 -15.80
N HIS A 114 8.98 6.31 -14.80
CA HIS A 114 9.37 5.01 -14.22
C HIS A 114 8.31 4.50 -13.22
N LYS A 115 7.10 4.22 -13.72
CA LYS A 115 5.94 3.86 -12.89
C LYS A 115 6.19 2.67 -11.95
N ASP A 116 6.86 1.61 -12.40
CA ASP A 116 7.11 0.42 -11.58
C ASP A 116 8.01 0.75 -10.37
N ARG A 117 9.00 1.62 -10.56
CA ARG A 117 9.87 2.12 -9.48
C ARG A 117 9.11 3.03 -8.53
N ALA A 118 8.24 3.88 -9.06
CA ALA A 118 7.39 4.72 -8.23
C ALA A 118 6.46 3.87 -7.34
N PHE A 119 5.80 2.85 -7.91
CA PHE A 119 4.99 1.92 -7.15
C PHE A 119 5.77 1.17 -6.09
N PHE A 120 6.99 0.73 -6.40
CA PHE A 120 7.86 0.10 -5.41
C PHE A 120 8.16 1.05 -4.25
N ALA A 121 8.60 2.28 -4.54
CA ALA A 121 8.98 3.24 -3.51
C ALA A 121 7.79 3.56 -2.58
N TYR A 122 6.60 3.78 -3.16
CA TYR A 122 5.38 3.96 -2.37
C TYR A 122 4.98 2.73 -1.56
N ALA A 123 5.17 1.52 -2.10
CA ALA A 123 4.92 0.29 -1.35
C ALA A 123 5.87 0.15 -0.15
N GLN A 124 7.16 0.48 -0.31
CA GLN A 124 8.12 0.48 0.81
C GLN A 124 7.75 1.53 1.87
N ALA A 125 7.36 2.74 1.45
CA ALA A 125 6.87 3.76 2.38
C ALA A 125 5.66 3.24 3.19
N THR A 126 4.66 2.63 2.52
CA THR A 126 3.52 2.00 3.20
C THR A 126 3.97 0.90 4.17
N SER A 127 4.88 0.02 3.76
CA SER A 127 5.38 -1.07 4.63
C SER A 127 6.06 -0.55 5.88
N ILE A 128 6.89 0.48 5.76
CA ILE A 128 7.56 1.10 6.93
C ILE A 128 6.51 1.74 7.84
N LEU A 129 5.56 2.50 7.29
CA LEU A 129 4.50 3.14 8.09
C LEU A 129 3.68 2.14 8.92
N LEU A 130 3.37 0.97 8.35
CA LEU A 130 2.62 -0.09 9.02
C LEU A 130 3.43 -0.84 10.08
N LEU A 131 4.74 -0.99 9.87
CA LEU A 131 5.62 -1.79 10.72
C LEU A 131 6.38 -0.95 11.76
N SER A 132 6.44 0.36 11.57
CA SER A 132 7.21 1.25 12.43
C SER A 132 6.65 1.28 13.85
N ALA A 133 7.54 1.07 14.82
CA ALA A 133 7.21 1.18 16.25
C ALA A 133 7.24 2.63 16.76
N GLU A 134 7.66 3.60 15.94
CA GLU A 134 7.79 4.98 16.38
C GLU A 134 6.41 5.64 16.64
N PRO A 135 6.26 6.40 17.74
CA PRO A 135 4.98 6.95 18.20
C PRO A 135 4.63 8.29 17.52
N PHE A 136 4.56 8.33 16.18
CA PHE A 136 4.27 9.55 15.41
C PHE A 136 2.95 9.52 14.63
N ASP A 137 1.84 9.11 15.25
CA ASP A 137 0.56 8.87 14.55
C ASP A 137 0.10 10.02 13.62
N GLU A 138 0.32 11.28 14.00
CA GLU A 138 0.10 12.42 13.11
C GLU A 138 0.83 12.27 11.77
N TYR A 139 2.14 12.04 11.83
CA TYR A 139 2.95 11.88 10.64
C TYR A 139 2.53 10.61 9.89
N LYS A 140 2.22 9.50 10.57
CA LYS A 140 1.77 8.26 9.90
C LYS A 140 0.51 8.50 9.10
N ALA A 141 -0.47 9.18 9.68
CA ALA A 141 -1.73 9.49 9.01
C ALA A 141 -1.52 10.40 7.79
N ASN A 142 -0.71 11.45 7.93
CA ASN A 142 -0.40 12.35 6.81
C ASN A 142 0.41 11.66 5.70
N ALA A 143 1.39 10.83 6.06
CA ALA A 143 2.21 10.09 5.12
C ALA A 143 1.37 9.06 4.34
N HIS A 144 0.49 8.30 5.01
CA HIS A 144 -0.46 7.42 4.32
C HIS A 144 -1.36 8.19 3.36
N LEU A 145 -1.89 9.36 3.76
CA LEU A 145 -2.65 10.22 2.85
C LEU A 145 -1.84 10.62 1.61
N GLN A 146 -0.57 11.03 1.78
CA GLN A 146 0.32 11.40 0.67
C GLN A 146 0.64 10.22 -0.25
N VAL A 147 0.94 9.04 0.31
CA VAL A 147 1.17 7.81 -0.48
C VAL A 147 -0.09 7.48 -1.30
N GLY A 148 -1.26 7.54 -0.67
CA GLY A 148 -2.53 7.24 -1.33
C GLY A 148 -2.82 8.18 -2.50
N LYS A 149 -2.61 9.49 -2.31
CA LYS A 149 -2.75 10.50 -3.39
C LYS A 149 -1.81 10.19 -4.56
N SER A 150 -0.57 9.86 -4.25
CA SER A 150 0.46 9.56 -5.27
C SER A 150 0.13 8.28 -6.05
N GLN A 151 -0.37 7.25 -5.37
CA GLN A 151 -0.83 6.01 -6.01
C GLN A 151 -2.08 6.23 -6.86
N ALA A 152 -3.03 7.05 -6.39
CA ALA A 152 -4.23 7.41 -7.16
C ALA A 152 -3.85 8.15 -8.45
N ALA A 153 -2.91 9.09 -8.38
CA ALA A 153 -2.39 9.82 -9.54
C ALA A 153 -1.72 8.88 -10.57
N LEU A 154 -1.11 7.79 -10.11
CA LEU A 154 -0.54 6.75 -10.98
C LEU A 154 -1.56 5.72 -11.50
N GLY A 155 -2.83 5.82 -11.08
CA GLY A 155 -3.90 4.91 -11.48
C GLY A 155 -4.06 3.66 -10.59
N ASP A 156 -3.28 3.53 -9.52
CA ASP A 156 -3.39 2.41 -8.57
C ASP A 156 -4.47 2.72 -7.51
N ARG A 157 -5.73 2.62 -7.94
CA ARG A 157 -6.90 2.91 -7.10
C ARG A 157 -6.96 2.02 -5.87
N THR A 158 -6.55 0.76 -5.98
CA THR A 158 -6.67 -0.21 -4.89
C THR A 158 -5.68 0.08 -3.76
N ASN A 159 -4.42 0.37 -4.07
CA ASN A 159 -3.47 0.76 -3.02
C ASN A 159 -3.75 2.17 -2.50
N ALA A 160 -4.24 3.08 -3.35
CA ALA A 160 -4.66 4.41 -2.92
C ALA A 160 -5.76 4.34 -1.85
N GLU A 161 -6.84 3.59 -2.12
CA GLU A 161 -7.93 3.39 -1.16
C GLU A 161 -7.43 2.78 0.16
N ARG A 162 -6.54 1.78 0.11
CA ARG A 162 -5.95 1.18 1.32
C ARG A 162 -5.18 2.20 2.16
N ASN A 163 -4.35 3.01 1.51
CA ASN A 163 -3.58 4.05 2.20
C ASN A 163 -4.51 5.14 2.78
N PHE A 164 -5.57 5.51 2.08
CA PHE A 164 -6.60 6.39 2.62
C PHE A 164 -7.30 5.78 3.85
N ASP A 165 -7.60 4.48 3.82
CA ASP A 165 -8.21 3.80 4.96
C ASP A 165 -7.29 3.81 6.18
N TYR A 166 -5.98 3.59 6.00
CA TYR A 166 -5.01 3.71 7.10
C TYR A 166 -4.96 5.13 7.67
N ALA A 167 -4.89 6.15 6.80
CA ALA A 167 -4.92 7.55 7.22
C ALA A 167 -6.22 7.88 7.97
N TYR A 168 -7.37 7.41 7.49
CA TYR A 168 -8.67 7.58 8.13
C TYR A 168 -8.68 6.94 9.52
N THR A 169 -8.25 5.68 9.65
CA THR A 169 -8.22 4.97 10.93
C THR A 169 -7.38 5.73 11.95
N ILE A 170 -6.18 6.17 11.58
CA ILE A 170 -5.31 6.89 12.50
C ILE A 170 -5.93 8.24 12.89
N ALA A 171 -6.37 9.03 11.90
CA ALA A 171 -7.00 10.33 12.16
C ALA A 171 -8.30 10.23 12.98
N ARG A 172 -9.03 9.12 12.86
CA ARG A 172 -10.28 8.90 13.58
C ARG A 172 -10.08 8.39 15.00
N TYR A 173 -9.10 7.52 15.22
CA TYR A 173 -9.06 6.71 16.45
C TYR A 173 -7.79 6.87 17.28
N SER A 174 -6.65 7.26 16.71
CA SER A 174 -5.45 7.51 17.52
C SER A 174 -5.72 8.71 18.43
N PRO A 175 -5.41 8.69 19.74
CA PRO A 175 -5.53 9.88 20.60
C PRO A 175 -4.39 10.89 20.39
N TYR A 176 -3.33 10.52 19.66
CA TYR A 176 -2.09 11.30 19.53
C TYR A 176 -2.05 12.22 18.31
N VAL A 177 -3.13 12.27 17.52
CA VAL A 177 -3.26 13.21 16.40
C VAL A 177 -3.93 14.50 16.90
N PRO A 178 -3.29 15.68 16.74
CA PRO A 178 -3.90 16.96 17.09
C PRO A 178 -5.21 17.22 16.33
N GLU A 179 -6.17 17.86 16.97
CA GLU A 179 -7.50 18.14 16.42
C GLU A 179 -7.46 18.85 15.06
N ALA A 180 -6.64 19.91 14.95
CA ALA A 180 -6.44 20.65 13.69
C ALA A 180 -5.96 19.73 12.56
N GLN A 181 -5.06 18.80 12.89
CA GLN A 181 -4.51 17.86 11.93
C GLN A 181 -5.52 16.78 11.53
N ARG A 182 -6.39 16.33 12.45
CA ARG A 182 -7.51 15.44 12.11
C ARG A 182 -8.46 16.09 11.12
N HIS A 183 -8.84 17.35 11.38
CA HIS A 183 -9.69 18.10 10.46
C HIS A 183 -9.08 18.19 9.07
N PHE A 184 -7.80 18.56 9.00
CA PHE A 184 -7.07 18.60 7.73
C PHE A 184 -7.09 17.25 7.01
N ILE A 185 -6.73 16.16 7.70
CA ILE A 185 -6.65 14.82 7.10
C ILE A 185 -8.02 14.33 6.66
N LEU A 186 -9.05 14.43 7.51
CA LEU A 186 -10.41 13.95 7.20
C LEU A 186 -11.07 14.75 6.08
N SER A 187 -10.82 16.06 5.99
CA SER A 187 -11.29 16.89 4.88
C SER A 187 -10.63 16.48 3.56
N ASN A 188 -9.32 16.25 3.56
CA ASN A 188 -8.62 15.74 2.39
C ASN A 188 -9.15 14.35 2.00
N LEU A 189 -9.30 13.42 2.95
CA LEU A 189 -9.83 12.08 2.69
C LEU A 189 -11.22 12.11 2.07
N ALA A 190 -12.11 13.01 2.52
CA ALA A 190 -13.42 13.16 1.90
C ALA A 190 -13.30 13.49 0.40
N SER A 191 -12.44 14.45 0.04
CA SER A 191 -12.18 14.83 -1.35
C SER A 191 -11.54 13.69 -2.16
N GLU A 192 -10.56 12.99 -1.59
CA GLU A 192 -9.84 11.92 -2.29
C GLU A 192 -10.72 10.68 -2.49
N TYR A 193 -11.51 10.26 -1.48
CA TYR A 193 -12.48 9.19 -1.63
C TYR A 193 -13.52 9.51 -2.70
N LYS A 194 -14.01 10.76 -2.74
CA LYS A 194 -14.95 11.19 -3.79
C LYS A 194 -14.34 11.13 -5.18
N THR A 195 -13.07 11.53 -5.33
CA THR A 195 -12.31 11.39 -6.59
C THR A 195 -12.14 9.93 -7.00
N LEU A 196 -12.04 9.02 -6.03
CA LEU A 196 -12.05 7.58 -6.27
C LEU A 196 -13.46 6.98 -6.50
N GLY A 197 -14.53 7.76 -6.44
CA GLY A 197 -15.91 7.28 -6.58
C GLY A 197 -16.41 6.50 -5.35
N LEU A 198 -15.80 6.72 -4.19
CA LEU A 198 -16.10 6.04 -2.92
C LEU A 198 -16.98 6.94 -2.04
N ASP A 199 -18.15 7.32 -2.55
CA ASP A 199 -19.04 8.33 -1.95
C ASP A 199 -19.36 8.04 -0.46
N ARG A 200 -19.63 6.77 -0.13
CA ARG A 200 -19.91 6.36 1.26
C ARG A 200 -18.76 6.71 2.21
N LYS A 201 -17.51 6.47 1.80
CA LYS A 201 -16.31 6.77 2.61
C LYS A 201 -16.02 8.26 2.66
N SER A 202 -16.34 8.99 1.58
CA SER A 202 -16.29 10.45 1.56
C SER A 202 -17.25 11.07 2.60
N ASP A 203 -18.51 10.62 2.61
CA ASP A 203 -19.51 11.11 3.56
C ASP A 203 -19.18 10.73 5.00
N GLU A 204 -18.59 9.55 5.20
CA GLU A 204 -18.11 9.10 6.51
C GLU A 204 -16.97 10.00 7.01
N SER A 205 -15.99 10.31 6.16
CA SER A 205 -14.89 11.22 6.49
C SER A 205 -15.38 12.63 6.81
N THR A 206 -16.41 13.11 6.11
CA THR A 206 -17.06 14.40 6.41
C THR A 206 -17.72 14.40 7.78
N ARG A 207 -18.51 13.36 8.09
CA ARG A 207 -19.16 13.22 9.42
C ARG A 207 -18.17 13.04 10.56
N ALA A 208 -17.03 12.40 10.30
CA ALA A 208 -16.00 12.20 11.32
C ALA A 208 -15.41 13.53 11.83
N GLN A 209 -15.43 14.60 11.03
CA GLN A 209 -14.92 15.91 11.41
C GLN A 209 -15.72 16.57 12.53
N THR A 210 -17.02 16.29 12.67
CA THR A 210 -17.86 16.96 13.69
C THR A 210 -17.83 16.26 15.05
N ASN A 211 -17.25 15.06 15.12
CA ASN A 211 -17.28 14.20 16.32
C ASN A 211 -15.86 13.68 16.63
N LEU A 212 -14.89 14.58 16.80
CA LEU A 212 -13.50 14.20 17.04
C LEU A 212 -13.26 13.72 18.48
N PRO A 213 -12.45 12.67 18.69
CA PRO A 213 -12.06 12.26 20.03
C PRO A 213 -11.12 13.30 20.68
N PRO A 214 -11.05 13.35 22.02
CA PRO A 214 -10.08 14.20 22.71
C PRO A 214 -8.64 13.81 22.34
N THR A 215 -7.77 14.82 22.24
CA THR A 215 -6.34 14.62 21.95
C THR A 215 -5.55 14.48 23.26
N VAL A 216 -4.55 13.59 23.25
CA VAL A 216 -3.60 13.38 24.35
C VAL A 216 -2.19 13.67 23.83
N ALA A 217 -1.31 14.15 24.71
CA ALA A 217 0.10 14.34 24.37
C ALA A 217 0.75 12.99 23.96
N ALA A 218 1.55 13.02 22.90
CA ALA A 218 2.29 11.84 22.46
C ALA A 218 3.32 11.40 23.53
N PRO A 219 3.52 10.08 23.73
CA PRO A 219 4.60 9.60 24.59
C PRO A 219 5.95 10.03 24.00
N ALA A 220 6.84 10.51 24.89
CA ALA A 220 8.20 10.93 24.55
C ALA A 220 9.10 9.75 24.19
#